data_AF-A0A2V6GUB4-F1
#
_entry.id   AF-A0A2V6GUB4-F1
#
_cell.length_a   1.000
_cell.length_b   1.000
_cell.length_c   1.000
_cell.angle_alpha   90.00
_cell.angle_beta   90.00
_cell.angle_gamma   90.00
#
_symmetry.space_group_name_H-M   'P 1'
#
loop_
_entity.id
_entity.type
_entity.pdbx_description
1 polymer ?
#
loop_
_entity_poly.entity_id
_entity_poly.type
_entity_poly.pdbx_seq_one_letter_code
_entity_poly.pdbx_strand_id
1 'polypeptide(L)' 'MAQHFMPREGSRPGSENALLMNRYDCELVRDGEKWRFKRVIIDNAWAQGNPEILNALALQRVLSAKPKPAT' A
#
# COMPACT_ATOMS: atom_id res chain seq x y z
N MET A 1 7.10 15.67 9.06
CA MET A 1 7.81 15.79 7.76
C MET A 1 7.00 16.72 6.88
N ALA A 2 7.60 17.78 6.33
CA ALA A 2 6.93 18.68 5.38
C ALA A 2 7.41 18.36 3.97
N GLN A 3 6.48 18.08 3.06
CA GLN A 3 6.80 17.91 1.64
C GLN A 3 6.94 19.31 1.04
N HIS A 4 8.15 19.67 0.57
CA HIS A 4 8.41 21.00 0.03
C HIS A 4 8.10 21.02 -1.46
N PHE A 5 7.19 21.91 -1.86
CA PHE A 5 6.85 22.15 -3.26
C PHE A 5 7.35 23.53 -3.67
N MET A 6 7.69 23.70 -4.95
CA MET A 6 7.99 25.02 -5.48
C MET A 6 6.78 25.93 -5.30
N PRO A 7 6.97 27.25 -5.09
CA PRO A 7 5.87 28.18 -4.92
C PRO A 7 4.84 28.02 -6.05
N ARG A 8 3.56 27.84 -5.69
CA ARG A 8 2.43 27.66 -6.61
C ARG A 8 2.36 26.35 -7.40
N GLU A 9 3.34 25.45 -7.29
CA GLU A 9 3.29 24.16 -8.01
C GLU A 9 2.49 23.10 -7.26
N GLY A 10 2.39 23.20 -5.93
CA GLY A 10 1.69 22.19 -5.11
C GLY A 10 2.23 20.77 -5.35
N SER A 11 1.44 19.77 -4.96
CA SER A 11 1.77 18.38 -5.24
C SER A 11 1.55 18.07 -6.72
N ARG A 12 2.52 17.45 -7.38
CA ARG A 12 2.39 17.05 -8.79
C ARG A 12 1.48 15.81 -8.89
N PRO A 13 0.66 15.67 -9.95
CA PRO A 13 -0.05 14.42 -10.18
C PRO A 13 0.93 13.24 -10.24
N GLY A 14 0.68 12.18 -9.48
CA GLY A 14 1.58 11.02 -9.35
C GLY A 14 2.65 11.16 -8.26
N SER A 15 2.69 12.27 -7.51
CA SER A 15 3.55 12.44 -6.33
C SER A 15 2.81 12.24 -5.00
N GLU A 16 1.61 11.65 -5.06
CA GLU A 16 0.83 11.33 -3.87
C GLU A 16 1.57 10.31 -3.01
N ASN A 17 1.41 10.41 -1.69
CA ASN A 17 1.96 9.47 -0.73
C ASN A 17 0.91 9.04 0.28
N ALA A 18 1.16 7.90 0.92
CA ALA A 18 0.41 7.43 2.07
C ALA A 18 1.42 7.08 3.16
N LEU A 19 1.31 7.77 4.29
CA LEU A 19 2.05 7.43 5.50
C LEU A 19 1.12 6.63 6.41
N LEU A 20 1.61 5.49 6.88
CA LEU A 20 0.85 4.57 7.70
C LEU A 20 1.62 4.28 8.98
N MET A 21 0.91 4.27 10.10
CA MET A 21 1.39 3.58 11.29
C MET A 21 0.66 2.25 11.39
N ASN A 22 1.43 1.18 11.34
CA ASN A 22 0.90 -0.16 11.41
C ASN A 22 1.48 -0.90 12.61
N ARG A 23 0.65 -1.70 13.27
CA ARG A 23 1.11 -2.76 14.16
C ARG A 23 1.24 -4.04 13.34
N TYR A 24 2.36 -4.74 13.53
CA TYR A 24 2.64 -6.01 12.88
C TYR A 24 2.58 -7.13 13.91
N ASP A 25 1.74 -8.12 13.69
CA ASP A 25 1.75 -9.39 14.39
C ASP A 25 2.27 -10.47 13.41
N CYS A 26 3.39 -11.09 13.76
CA CYS A 26 4.16 -11.92 12.85
C CYS A 26 4.41 -13.31 13.44
N GLU A 27 4.02 -14.35 12.71
CA GLU A 27 4.50 -15.71 12.96
C GLU A 27 5.72 -15.97 12.08
N LEU A 28 6.86 -16.18 12.72
CA LEU A 28 8.12 -16.51 12.07
C LEU A 28 8.40 -18.01 12.16
N VAL A 29 8.92 -18.57 11.09
CA VAL A 29 9.45 -19.94 11.06
C VAL A 29 10.90 -19.94 10.65
N ARG A 30 11.67 -20.88 11.18
CA ARG A 30 13.06 -21.08 10.80
C ARG A 30 13.10 -21.87 9.49
N ASP A 31 13.84 -21.36 8.52
CA ASP A 31 14.15 -22.03 7.25
C ASP A 31 15.67 -22.08 7.08
N GLY A 32 16.26 -23.19 7.50
CA GLY A 32 17.72 -23.35 7.60
C GLY A 32 18.33 -22.24 8.48
N GLU A 33 19.14 -21.40 7.85
CA GLU A 33 19.82 -20.28 8.53
C GLU A 33 19.01 -18.98 8.57
N LYS A 34 17.88 -18.91 7.86
CA LYS A 34 17.05 -17.71 7.73
C LYS A 34 15.75 -17.82 8.50
N TRP A 35 15.22 -16.69 8.93
CA TRP A 35 13.83 -16.60 9.41
C TRP A 35 12.93 -16.20 8.24
N ARG A 36 11.76 -16.83 8.13
CA ARG A 36 10.72 -16.46 7.16
C ARG A 36 9.42 -16.12 7.87
N PHE A 37 8.71 -15.13 7.36
CA PHE A 37 7.32 -14.90 7.75
C PHE A 37 6.44 -16.03 7.22
N LYS A 38 5.79 -16.75 8.14
CA LYS A 38 4.74 -17.71 7.80
C LYS A 38 3.37 -17.05 7.76
N ARG A 39 3.13 -16.10 8.67
CA ARG A 39 1.95 -15.23 8.67
C ARG A 39 2.33 -13.84 9.15
N VAL A 40 1.72 -12.83 8.55
CA VAL A 40 1.76 -11.44 9.01
C VAL A 40 0.34 -10.91 9.03
N ILE A 41 -0.08 -10.36 10.17
CA ILE A 41 -1.28 -9.56 10.31
C ILE A 41 -0.82 -8.12 10.49
N ILE A 42 -1.41 -7.21 9.70
CA ILE A 42 -1.06 -5.79 9.69
C ILE A 42 -2.31 -5.02 10.08
N ASP A 43 -2.30 -4.44 11.28
CA ASP A 43 -3.37 -3.57 11.74
C ASP A 43 -2.94 -2.11 11.55
N ASN A 44 -3.66 -1.37 10.70
CA ASN A 44 -3.41 0.06 10.54
C ASN A 44 -3.99 0.82 11.74
N ALA A 45 -3.12 1.50 12.48
CA ALA A 45 -3.52 2.34 13.61
C ALA A 45 -3.93 3.74 13.14
N TRP A 46 -3.23 4.30 12.14
CA TRP A 46 -3.61 5.53 11.47
C TRP A 46 -2.96 5.67 10.08
N ALA A 47 -3.55 6.54 9.26
CA ALA A 47 -3.06 6.89 7.92
C ALA A 47 -3.07 8.41 7.70
N GLN A 48 -2.13 8.91 6.89
CA GLN A 48 -2.05 10.29 6.42
C GLN A 48 -1.69 10.31 4.93
N GLY A 49 -2.28 11.23 4.15
CA GLY A 49 -2.09 11.29 2.70
C GLY A 49 -3.21 10.58 1.93
N ASN A 50 -2.91 10.00 0.76
CA ASN A 50 -3.88 9.32 -0.08
C ASN A 50 -3.86 7.79 0.13
N PRO A 51 -4.78 7.21 0.92
CA PRO A 51 -4.79 5.77 1.19
C PRO A 51 -5.09 4.90 -0.04
N GLU A 52 -5.69 5.46 -1.10
CA GLU A 52 -5.99 4.72 -2.34
C GLU A 52 -4.73 4.22 -3.06
N ILE A 53 -3.55 4.75 -2.73
CA ILE A 53 -2.26 4.24 -3.21
C ILE A 53 -2.08 2.78 -2.81
N LEU A 54 -2.56 2.37 -1.62
CA LEU A 54 -2.47 0.98 -1.17
C LEU A 54 -3.42 0.06 -1.95
N ASN A 55 -4.49 0.62 -2.50
CA ASN A 55 -5.43 -0.07 -3.38
C ASN A 55 -4.90 -0.25 -4.80
N ALA A 56 -3.67 0.17 -5.13
CA ALA A 56 -3.12 0.03 -6.49
C ALA A 56 -3.20 -1.40 -7.05
N LEU A 57 -3.05 -2.44 -6.22
CA LEU A 57 -3.26 -3.84 -6.61
C LEU A 57 -4.74 -4.20 -6.85
N ALA A 58 -5.67 -3.65 -6.06
CA ALA A 58 -7.10 -3.83 -6.26
C ALA A 58 -7.56 -3.12 -7.55
N LEU A 59 -7.10 -1.88 -7.74
CA LEU A 59 -7.30 -1.10 -8.96
C LEU A 59 -6.72 -1.81 -10.18
N GLN A 60 -5.48 -2.31 -10.12
CA GLN A 60 -4.87 -3.06 -11.21
C GLN A 60 -5.69 -4.31 -11.54
N ARG A 61 -6.19 -5.04 -10.54
CA ARG A 61 -7.04 -6.23 -10.76
C ARG A 61 -8.39 -5.87 -11.40
N VAL A 62 -9.02 -4.77 -10.99
CA VAL A 62 -10.24 -4.26 -11.62
C VAL A 62 -9.96 -3.87 -13.07
N LEU A 63 -8.88 -3.14 -13.33
CA LEU A 63 -8.48 -2.71 -14.67
C LEU A 63 -8.04 -3.87 -15.58
N SER A 64 -7.49 -4.94 -15.00
CA SER A 64 -7.03 -6.12 -15.74
C SER A 64 -8.13 -7.19 -15.93
N ALA A 65 -9.27 -7.04 -15.26
CA ALA A 65 -10.39 -7.95 -15.43
C ALA A 65 -11.04 -7.75 -16.81
N LYS A 66 -11.03 -8.79 -17.65
CA LYS A 66 -11.76 -8.76 -18.92
C LYS A 66 -13.27 -8.70 -18.64
N PRO A 67 -14.04 -7.89 -19.40
CA PRO A 67 -15.49 -7.86 -19.26
C PRO A 67 -16.08 -9.24 -19.55
N LYS A 68 -17.02 -9.67 -18.70
CA LYS A 68 -17.75 -10.92 -18.89
C LYS A 68 -18.60 -10.79 -20.17
N PRO A 69 -18.50 -11.73 -21.14
CA PRO A 69 -19.32 -11.66 -22.34
C PRO A 69 -20.80 -11.71 -21.97
N ALA A 70 -21.60 -10.82 -22.55
CA ALA A 70 -23.04 -10.83 -22.40
C ALA A 70 -23.59 -12.08 -23.09
N THR A 71 -24.29 -12.91 -22.32
CA THR A 71 -25.10 -14.04 -22.82
C THR A 71 -26.30 -13.57 -23.60
#